data_AF-A0A932P421-F1
#
_entry.id   AF-A0A932P421-F1
#
_cell.length_a   1.000
_cell.length_b   1.000
_cell.length_c   1.000
_cell.angle_alpha   90.00
_cell.angle_beta   90.00
_cell.angle_gamma   90.00
#
_symmetry.space_group_name_H-M   'P 1'
#
loop_
_entity.id
_entity.type
_entity.pdbx_description
1 polymer ?
#
loop_
_entity_poly.entity_id
_entity_poly.type
_entity_poly.pdbx_seq_one_letter_code
_entity_poly.pdbx_strand_id
1 'polypeptide(L)'
;MNIDLNMAKAVKLAQSGKLKPAIAILEGLVKSAPSSVPVRYNLALFLLMAGRHADALPHLDHILAAQPGHGPSLFSKAKGLLALDRADEALPILERLASANDPESLLALGNALRSLQRMTEAAEVFRRLTQVAPAFPGGHLNLGILLTNSNAPQAALPALEAAVRLHPDIAELQAMLGQTLLRLGRHEDAIERLKAALAINPALAPPKGHLLRAYRETAQWEEEEALFTDIRRNLGESGDKRHLLLPTQDALFYPFTGEEVRRLAAAEASFRVPGQPRPVLRPQAKAPPPLLVGYLSPDYREHATMHLAGELFRHHDRTRIRPIAYSVGPDDGSGWRERIRAESNGFVDLSSLSDRAAAARIAADGIHILIDMSVFTRHARPGIAALRPAPVQAVWLGLAASSGAPWLDYAIVDPILVPPDHHGHFSEKLILLPDTYQANQAWHPPGPPPDRATLGLSEQSLVLCSFNGHRKLDRASFSLWLRIMGQVPDSVLWQLAPPEAAKLRLTREAERAGIDPARLIWA
;
A
#
# COMPACT_ATOMS: atom_id res chain seq x y z
N MET A 1 4.73 -53.34 5.87
CA MET A 1 5.22 -52.18 5.09
C MET A 1 6.31 -51.52 5.91
N ASN A 2 7.54 -51.39 5.40
CA ASN A 2 8.64 -50.80 6.19
C ASN A 2 8.44 -49.28 6.26
N ILE A 3 7.98 -48.80 7.42
CA ILE A 3 7.67 -47.38 7.66
C ILE A 3 8.92 -46.53 7.46
N ASP A 4 10.06 -46.94 8.00
CA ASP A 4 11.32 -46.18 7.95
C ASP A 4 11.84 -46.03 6.52
N LEU A 5 11.79 -47.11 5.73
CA LEU A 5 12.19 -47.08 4.32
C LEU A 5 11.34 -46.12 3.49
N ASN A 6 10.02 -46.16 3.68
CA ASN A 6 9.09 -45.28 2.96
C ASN A 6 9.17 -43.83 3.44
N MET A 7 9.42 -43.61 4.73
CA MET A 7 9.70 -42.29 5.30
C MET A 7 10.96 -41.68 4.69
N ALA A 8 12.07 -42.43 4.66
CA ALA A 8 13.32 -41.98 4.04
C ALA A 8 13.14 -41.66 2.55
N LYS A 9 12.37 -42.49 1.83
CA LYS A 9 12.01 -42.25 0.42
C LYS A 9 11.20 -40.96 0.24
N ALA A 10 10.20 -40.72 1.09
CA ALA A 10 9.40 -39.50 1.04
C ALA A 10 10.24 -38.25 1.31
N VAL A 11 11.11 -38.27 2.32
CA VAL A 11 12.02 -37.16 2.64
C VAL A 11 12.97 -36.88 1.47
N LYS A 12 13.58 -37.92 0.89
CA LYS A 12 14.47 -37.78 -0.28
C LYS A 12 13.75 -37.17 -1.48
N LEU A 13 12.50 -37.58 -1.73
CA LEU A 13 11.67 -37.00 -2.78
C LEU A 13 11.41 -35.50 -2.53
N ALA A 14 11.01 -35.13 -1.31
CA ALA A 14 10.78 -33.73 -0.94
C ALA A 14 12.06 -32.88 -1.07
N GLN A 15 13.21 -33.39 -0.64
CA GLN A 15 14.52 -32.73 -0.80
C GLN A 15 14.88 -32.51 -2.27
N SER A 16 14.41 -33.38 -3.18
CA SER A 16 14.55 -33.20 -4.64
C SER A 16 13.45 -32.33 -5.29
N GLY A 17 12.64 -31.62 -4.49
CA GLY A 17 11.53 -30.78 -4.96
C GLY A 17 10.27 -31.54 -5.37
N LYS A 18 10.26 -32.87 -5.28
CA LYS A 18 9.13 -33.73 -5.69
C LYS A 18 8.12 -33.90 -4.56
N LEU A 19 7.43 -32.80 -4.19
CA LEU A 19 6.48 -32.78 -3.07
C LEU A 19 5.26 -33.68 -3.29
N LYS A 20 4.64 -33.66 -4.48
CA LYS A 20 3.43 -34.46 -4.77
C LYS A 20 3.62 -35.97 -4.52
N PRO A 21 4.65 -36.64 -5.06
CA PRO A 21 4.87 -38.06 -4.77
C PRO A 21 5.33 -38.32 -3.33
N ALA A 22 6.05 -37.39 -2.68
CA ALA A 22 6.39 -37.50 -1.27
C ALA A 22 5.13 -37.51 -0.38
N ILE A 23 4.20 -36.60 -0.63
CA ILE A 23 2.90 -36.51 0.04
C ILE A 23 2.10 -37.80 -0.15
N ALA A 24 2.02 -38.33 -1.37
CA ALA A 24 1.27 -39.57 -1.64
C ALA A 24 1.81 -40.78 -0.85
N ILE A 25 3.13 -40.90 -0.70
CA ILE A 25 3.76 -41.94 0.13
C ILE A 25 3.35 -41.77 1.61
N LEU A 26 3.37 -40.54 2.11
CA LEU A 26 3.04 -40.24 3.50
C LEU A 26 1.54 -40.39 3.79
N GLU A 27 0.66 -40.03 2.86
CA GLU A 27 -0.79 -40.29 2.97
C GLU A 27 -1.07 -41.81 3.09
N GLY A 28 -0.35 -42.63 2.32
CA GLY A 28 -0.39 -44.09 2.44
C GLY A 28 0.12 -44.59 3.80
N LEU A 29 1.22 -44.02 4.29
CA LEU A 29 1.77 -44.37 5.60
C LEU A 29 0.84 -43.99 6.75
N VAL A 30 0.18 -42.83 6.71
CA VAL A 30 -0.80 -42.41 7.72
C VAL A 30 -1.96 -43.39 7.82
N LYS A 31 -2.40 -44.01 6.70
CA LYS A 31 -3.44 -45.07 6.74
C LYS A 31 -2.96 -46.31 7.49
N SER A 32 -1.70 -46.72 7.28
CA SER A 32 -1.12 -47.91 7.91
C SER A 32 -0.62 -47.71 9.34
N ALA A 33 -0.28 -46.47 9.70
CA ALA A 33 0.29 -46.10 10.99
C ALA A 33 -0.34 -44.78 11.48
N PRO A 34 -1.64 -44.78 11.79
CA PRO A 34 -2.39 -43.55 12.05
C PRO A 34 -1.94 -42.81 13.31
N SER A 35 -1.26 -43.44 14.27
CA SER A 35 -0.79 -42.76 15.47
C SER A 35 0.68 -42.31 15.38
N SER A 36 1.35 -42.55 14.25
CA SER A 36 2.77 -42.21 14.10
C SER A 36 2.96 -40.70 13.92
N VAL A 37 3.47 -40.06 14.98
CA VAL A 37 3.77 -38.62 14.99
C VAL A 37 4.79 -38.24 13.90
N PRO A 38 5.93 -38.94 13.71
CA PRO A 38 6.87 -38.60 12.64
C PRO A 38 6.27 -38.65 11.24
N VAL A 39 5.38 -39.62 10.97
CA VAL A 39 4.71 -39.76 9.66
C VAL A 39 3.75 -38.58 9.45
N ARG A 40 2.86 -38.31 10.42
CA ARG A 40 1.90 -37.21 10.32
C ARG A 40 2.57 -35.84 10.25
N TYR A 41 3.65 -35.64 11.02
CA TYR A 41 4.35 -34.37 11.05
C TYR A 41 5.02 -34.08 9.70
N ASN A 42 5.72 -35.05 9.11
CA ASN A 42 6.29 -34.88 7.77
C ASN A 42 5.22 -34.69 6.70
N LEU A 43 4.07 -35.37 6.80
CA LEU A 43 2.95 -35.13 5.89
C LEU A 43 2.46 -33.69 6.00
N ALA A 44 2.20 -33.21 7.21
CA ALA A 44 1.78 -31.84 7.46
C ALA A 44 2.81 -30.83 6.93
N LEU A 45 4.11 -31.05 7.19
CA LEU A 45 5.18 -30.19 6.71
C LEU A 45 5.21 -30.10 5.19
N PHE A 46 5.10 -31.23 4.48
CA PHE A 46 5.13 -31.24 3.02
C PHE A 46 3.84 -30.68 2.41
N LEU A 47 2.69 -30.85 3.07
CA LEU A 47 1.45 -30.17 2.71
C LEU A 47 1.60 -28.64 2.83
N LEU A 48 2.21 -28.15 3.92
CA LEU A 48 2.51 -26.72 4.10
C LEU A 48 3.46 -26.20 3.01
N MET A 49 4.53 -26.93 2.71
CA MET A 49 5.48 -26.57 1.63
C MET A 49 4.80 -26.57 0.25
N ALA A 50 3.79 -27.40 0.04
CA ALA A 50 3.00 -27.47 -1.18
C ALA A 50 1.86 -26.42 -1.24
N GLY A 51 1.73 -25.55 -0.24
CA GLY A 51 0.63 -24.57 -0.14
C GLY A 51 -0.72 -25.17 0.25
N ARG A 52 -0.79 -26.48 0.55
CA ARG A 52 -1.99 -27.19 0.99
C ARG A 52 -2.20 -27.00 2.50
N HIS A 53 -2.30 -25.73 2.93
CA HIS A 53 -2.32 -25.37 4.35
C HIS A 53 -3.54 -25.94 5.09
N ALA A 54 -4.72 -25.92 4.49
CA ALA A 54 -5.95 -26.45 5.09
C ALA A 54 -5.85 -27.97 5.35
N ASP A 55 -5.22 -28.70 4.43
CA ASP A 55 -5.05 -30.16 4.55
C ASP A 55 -4.02 -30.53 5.61
N ALA A 56 -3.05 -29.65 5.89
CA ALA A 56 -2.05 -29.88 6.93
C ALA A 56 -2.62 -29.79 8.35
N LEU A 57 -3.61 -28.92 8.59
CA LEU A 57 -4.11 -28.64 9.94
C LEU A 57 -4.66 -29.88 10.67
N PRO A 58 -5.51 -30.74 10.07
CA PRO A 58 -6.01 -31.94 10.74
C PRO A 58 -4.91 -32.91 11.19
N HIS A 59 -3.79 -32.99 10.46
CA HIS A 59 -2.66 -33.82 10.85
C HIS A 59 -1.93 -33.25 12.07
N LEU A 60 -1.79 -31.92 12.14
CA LEU A 60 -1.18 -31.21 13.26
C LEU A 60 -2.09 -31.28 14.49
N ASP A 61 -3.40 -31.09 14.32
CA ASP A 61 -4.39 -31.22 15.40
C ASP A 61 -4.37 -32.62 16.02
N HIS A 62 -4.24 -33.65 15.19
CA HIS A 62 -4.12 -35.03 15.69
C HIS A 62 -2.85 -35.23 16.54
N ILE A 63 -1.71 -34.68 16.13
CA ILE A 63 -0.47 -34.75 16.92
C ILE A 63 -0.66 -34.00 18.24
N LEU A 64 -1.24 -32.80 18.19
CA LEU A 64 -1.41 -31.94 19.37
C LEU A 64 -2.47 -32.46 20.35
N ALA A 65 -3.45 -33.25 19.90
CA ALA A 65 -4.38 -33.96 20.77
C ALA A 65 -3.66 -35.01 21.63
N ALA A 66 -2.67 -35.71 21.08
CA ALA A 66 -1.87 -36.70 21.80
C ALA A 66 -0.67 -36.07 22.56
N GLN A 67 -0.10 -34.99 22.01
CA GLN A 67 1.08 -34.31 22.53
C GLN A 67 0.89 -32.78 22.50
N PRO A 68 0.14 -32.19 23.46
CA PRO A 68 -0.19 -30.76 23.46
C PRO A 68 1.02 -29.81 23.57
N GLY A 69 2.20 -30.35 23.90
CA GLY A 69 3.47 -29.62 24.00
C GLY A 69 4.42 -29.81 22.82
N HIS A 70 4.01 -30.49 21.74
CA HIS A 70 4.89 -30.73 20.59
C HIS A 70 5.17 -29.43 19.80
N GLY A 71 6.22 -28.71 20.20
CA GLY A 71 6.62 -27.40 19.67
C GLY A 71 6.65 -27.29 18.14
N PRO A 72 7.28 -28.23 17.41
CA PRO A 72 7.30 -28.19 15.95
C PRO A 72 5.91 -28.23 15.31
N SER A 73 4.96 -28.98 15.88
CA SER A 73 3.57 -29.02 15.40
C SER A 73 2.79 -27.76 15.76
N LEU A 74 3.00 -27.19 16.96
CA LEU A 74 2.41 -25.90 17.32
C LEU A 74 2.85 -24.81 16.34
N PHE A 75 4.16 -24.70 16.07
CA PHE A 75 4.69 -23.68 15.16
C PHE A 75 4.22 -23.90 13.72
N SER A 76 4.21 -25.14 13.24
CA SER A 76 3.69 -25.49 11.91
C SER A 76 2.19 -25.20 11.78
N LYS A 77 1.41 -25.45 12.85
CA LYS A 77 -0.03 -25.14 12.90
C LYS A 77 -0.25 -23.63 12.82
N ALA A 78 0.49 -22.86 13.61
CA ALA A 78 0.44 -21.41 13.56
C ALA A 78 0.78 -20.87 12.16
N LYS A 79 1.85 -21.36 11.52
CA LYS A 79 2.19 -20.99 10.12
C LYS A 79 1.08 -21.34 9.14
N GLY A 80 0.48 -22.53 9.24
CA GLY A 80 -0.65 -22.94 8.40
C GLY A 80 -1.89 -22.05 8.59
N LEU A 81 -2.20 -21.69 9.84
CA LEU A 81 -3.30 -20.78 10.18
C LEU A 81 -3.06 -19.37 9.63
N LEU A 82 -1.84 -18.82 9.78
CA LEU A 82 -1.49 -17.51 9.22
C LEU A 82 -1.61 -17.48 7.69
N ALA A 83 -1.16 -18.53 7.01
CA ALA A 83 -1.29 -18.64 5.55
C ALA A 83 -2.75 -18.78 5.08
N LEU A 84 -3.65 -19.20 5.97
CA LEU A 84 -5.10 -19.26 5.74
C LEU A 84 -5.83 -18.00 6.23
N ASP A 85 -5.11 -16.95 6.62
CA ASP A 85 -5.68 -15.72 7.16
C ASP A 85 -6.54 -15.93 8.42
N ARG A 86 -6.13 -16.93 9.24
CA ARG A 86 -6.73 -17.30 10.54
C ARG A 86 -5.79 -16.92 11.69
N ALA A 87 -5.35 -15.67 11.68
CA ALA A 87 -4.34 -15.17 12.62
C ALA A 87 -4.84 -15.10 14.07
N ASP A 88 -6.15 -14.95 14.26
CA ASP A 88 -6.83 -15.00 15.55
C ASP A 88 -6.67 -16.37 16.23
N GLU A 89 -6.77 -17.46 15.46
CA GLU A 89 -6.54 -18.82 15.96
C GLU A 89 -5.05 -19.13 16.15
N ALA A 90 -4.17 -18.51 15.35
CA ALA A 90 -2.72 -18.68 15.47
C ALA A 90 -2.15 -17.98 16.69
N LEU A 91 -2.75 -16.85 17.09
CA LEU A 91 -2.22 -15.97 18.12
C LEU A 91 -1.95 -16.65 19.47
N PRO A 92 -2.90 -17.36 20.12
CA PRO A 92 -2.64 -18.00 21.41
C PRO A 92 -1.55 -19.07 21.34
N ILE A 93 -1.40 -19.72 20.17
CA ILE A 93 -0.32 -20.70 19.94
C ILE A 93 1.03 -19.97 19.89
N LEU A 94 1.10 -18.85 19.18
CA LEU A 94 2.31 -18.06 19.01
C LEU A 94 2.74 -17.35 20.30
N GLU A 95 1.81 -16.83 21.10
CA GLU A 95 2.09 -16.24 22.41
C GLU A 95 2.77 -17.27 23.33
N ARG A 96 2.24 -18.50 23.35
CA ARG A 96 2.83 -19.60 24.11
C ARG A 96 4.23 -19.95 23.62
N LEU A 97 4.44 -20.08 22.31
CA LEU A 97 5.76 -20.40 21.74
C LEU A 97 6.78 -19.28 22.01
N ALA A 98 6.39 -18.02 21.80
CA ALA A 98 7.24 -16.84 21.98
C ALA A 98 7.64 -16.57 23.45
N SER A 99 6.96 -17.18 24.43
CA SER A 99 7.36 -17.13 25.85
C SER A 99 8.81 -17.57 26.07
N ALA A 100 9.30 -18.51 25.26
CA ALA A 100 10.67 -19.02 25.32
C ALA A 100 11.71 -18.06 24.72
N ASN A 101 11.31 -16.88 24.23
CA ASN A 101 12.17 -15.89 23.57
C ASN A 101 12.88 -16.42 22.30
N ASP A 102 12.39 -17.47 21.65
CA ASP A 102 13.01 -17.90 20.40
C ASP A 102 12.72 -16.87 19.27
N PRO A 103 13.72 -16.54 18.43
CA PRO A 103 13.57 -15.51 17.41
C PRO A 103 12.48 -15.76 16.38
N GLU A 104 12.30 -17.01 15.96
CA GLU A 104 11.34 -17.40 14.91
C GLU A 104 9.90 -17.30 15.41
N SER A 105 9.62 -17.69 16.65
CA SER A 105 8.29 -17.54 17.25
C SER A 105 7.96 -16.09 17.56
N LEU A 106 8.93 -15.29 18.03
CA LEU A 106 8.73 -13.85 18.21
C LEU A 106 8.42 -13.16 16.87
N LEU A 107 9.16 -13.51 15.81
CA LEU A 107 8.90 -13.00 14.45
C LEU A 107 7.50 -13.38 13.97
N ALA A 108 7.10 -14.64 14.15
CA ALA A 108 5.77 -15.13 13.76
C ALA A 108 4.64 -14.48 14.56
N LEU A 109 4.82 -14.28 15.88
CA LEU A 109 3.89 -13.57 16.75
C LEU A 109 3.68 -12.12 16.31
N GLY A 110 4.77 -11.38 16.08
CA GLY A 110 4.68 -9.99 15.60
C GLY A 110 3.98 -9.88 14.25
N ASN A 111 4.21 -10.83 13.34
CA ASN A 111 3.51 -10.90 12.05
C ASN A 111 2.01 -11.21 12.20
N ALA A 112 1.63 -12.10 13.12
CA ALA A 112 0.24 -12.38 13.43
C ALA A 112 -0.49 -11.16 14.01
N LEU A 113 0.14 -10.45 14.94
CA LEU A 113 -0.40 -9.21 15.51
C LEU A 113 -0.58 -8.13 14.42
N ARG A 114 0.38 -8.01 13.50
CA ARG A 114 0.30 -7.09 12.36
C ARG A 114 -0.87 -7.42 11.43
N SER A 115 -1.12 -8.69 11.09
CA SER A 115 -2.26 -9.07 10.23
C SER A 115 -3.61 -8.81 10.90
N LEU A 116 -3.66 -8.91 12.24
CA LEU A 116 -4.81 -8.56 13.07
C LEU A 116 -4.99 -7.04 13.31
N GLN A 117 -4.18 -6.19 12.68
CA GLN A 117 -4.14 -4.73 12.91
C GLN A 117 -3.79 -4.30 14.35
N ARG A 118 -3.20 -5.20 15.15
CA ARG A 118 -2.70 -4.92 16.52
C ARG A 118 -1.29 -4.34 16.45
N MET A 119 -1.17 -3.17 15.81
CA MET A 119 0.12 -2.58 15.43
C MET A 119 1.01 -2.23 16.63
N THR A 120 0.45 -1.73 17.72
CA THR A 120 1.23 -1.39 18.93
C THR A 120 1.88 -2.63 19.53
N GLU A 121 1.12 -3.70 19.69
CA GLU A 121 1.61 -4.96 20.26
C GLU A 121 2.62 -5.65 19.34
N ALA A 122 2.39 -5.59 18.01
CA ALA A 122 3.38 -6.07 17.04
C ALA A 122 4.72 -5.33 17.20
N ALA A 123 4.70 -4.01 17.42
CA ALA A 123 5.91 -3.21 17.61
C ALA A 123 6.65 -3.59 18.90
N GLU A 124 5.92 -3.88 19.97
CA GLU A 124 6.50 -4.36 21.23
C GLU A 124 7.17 -5.72 21.06
N VAL A 125 6.52 -6.66 20.37
CA VAL A 125 7.10 -7.97 20.08
C VAL A 125 8.35 -7.87 19.21
N PHE A 126 8.34 -7.02 18.16
CA PHE A 126 9.55 -6.82 17.35
C PHE A 126 10.66 -6.11 18.11
N ARG A 127 10.35 -5.16 19.00
CA ARG A 127 11.34 -4.53 19.88
C ARG A 127 11.97 -5.53 20.85
N ARG A 128 11.17 -6.45 21.40
CA ARG A 128 11.69 -7.57 22.21
C ARG A 128 12.60 -8.46 21.37
N LEU A 129 12.22 -8.78 20.12
CA LEU A 129 13.06 -9.56 19.21
C LEU A 129 14.42 -8.88 18.94
N THR A 130 14.43 -7.56 18.70
CA THR A 130 15.69 -6.83 18.48
C THR A 130 16.60 -6.80 19.72
N GLN A 131 16.05 -6.96 20.92
CA GLN A 131 16.80 -7.01 22.18
C GLN A 131 17.35 -8.42 22.45
N VAL A 132 16.52 -9.45 22.24
CA VAL A 132 16.86 -10.85 22.51
C VAL A 132 17.84 -11.40 21.47
N ALA A 133 17.65 -11.04 20.20
CA ALA A 133 18.51 -11.48 19.11
C ALA A 133 18.90 -10.31 18.20
N PRO A 134 19.81 -9.41 18.66
CA PRO A 134 20.22 -8.24 17.89
C PRO A 134 20.83 -8.57 16.52
N ALA A 135 21.45 -9.75 16.41
CA ALA A 135 22.04 -10.28 15.17
C ALA A 135 21.00 -10.90 14.22
N PHE A 136 19.73 -11.03 14.62
CA PHE A 136 18.66 -11.56 13.79
C PHE A 136 17.98 -10.42 13.00
N PRO A 137 18.22 -10.29 11.68
CA PRO A 137 17.78 -9.12 10.91
C PRO A 137 16.26 -8.97 10.85
N GLY A 138 15.53 -10.08 10.92
CA GLY A 138 14.07 -10.10 10.82
C GLY A 138 13.38 -9.23 11.86
N GLY A 139 13.93 -9.09 13.07
CA GLY A 139 13.37 -8.21 14.10
C GLY A 139 13.47 -6.73 13.72
N HIS A 140 14.65 -6.31 13.27
CA HIS A 140 14.91 -4.92 12.85
C HIS A 140 14.11 -4.54 11.61
N LEU A 141 14.06 -5.43 10.61
CA LEU A 141 13.29 -5.25 9.38
C LEU A 141 11.80 -5.06 9.68
N ASN A 142 11.20 -5.96 10.47
CA ASN A 142 9.77 -5.87 10.74
C ASN A 142 9.40 -4.70 11.66
N LEU A 143 10.26 -4.37 12.64
CA LEU A 143 10.08 -3.17 13.46
C LEU A 143 10.15 -1.90 12.61
N GLY A 144 11.15 -1.79 11.73
CA GLY A 144 11.33 -0.64 10.86
C GLY A 144 10.19 -0.45 9.87
N ILE A 145 9.68 -1.53 9.26
CA ILE A 145 8.47 -1.49 8.40
C ILE A 145 7.29 -0.92 9.18
N LEU A 146 7.06 -1.44 10.39
CA LEU A 146 5.91 -1.07 11.21
C LEU A 146 5.98 0.39 11.68
N LEU A 147 7.14 0.81 12.20
CA LEU A 147 7.33 2.18 12.67
C LEU A 147 7.32 3.18 11.51
N THR A 148 7.92 2.84 10.37
CA THR A 148 7.86 3.68 9.18
C THR A 148 6.43 3.85 8.73
N ASN A 149 5.65 2.76 8.68
CA ASN A 149 4.25 2.80 8.22
C ASN A 149 3.29 3.44 9.22
N SER A 150 3.63 3.48 10.51
CA SER A 150 2.89 4.24 11.51
C SER A 150 2.92 5.75 11.22
N ASN A 151 2.02 6.54 11.83
CA ASN A 151 2.05 8.01 11.71
C ASN A 151 3.17 8.63 12.58
N ALA A 152 4.17 7.84 12.99
CA ALA A 152 5.32 8.25 13.79
C ALA A 152 6.66 7.88 13.11
N PRO A 153 6.93 8.33 11.86
CA PRO A 153 8.20 8.05 11.18
C PRO A 153 9.42 8.57 11.96
N GLN A 154 9.23 9.62 12.78
CA GLN A 154 10.28 10.15 13.65
C GLN A 154 10.75 9.12 14.68
N ALA A 155 9.83 8.32 15.22
CA ALA A 155 10.14 7.28 16.20
C ALA A 155 10.85 6.06 15.58
N ALA A 156 10.72 5.88 14.25
CA ALA A 156 11.40 4.81 13.53
C ALA A 156 12.91 5.05 13.37
N LEU A 157 13.31 6.33 13.29
CA LEU A 157 14.65 6.71 12.90
C LEU A 157 15.76 6.14 13.82
N PRO A 158 15.70 6.28 15.16
CA PRO A 158 16.77 5.75 16.02
C PRO A 158 16.91 4.23 15.93
N ALA A 159 15.78 3.52 15.80
CA ALA A 159 15.77 2.06 15.67
C ALA A 159 16.36 1.60 14.33
N LEU A 160 16.01 2.27 13.23
CA LEU A 160 16.53 1.98 11.89
C LEU A 160 18.01 2.34 11.74
N GLU A 161 18.45 3.46 12.31
CA GLU A 161 19.87 3.82 12.33
C GLU A 161 20.69 2.81 13.13
N ALA A 162 20.17 2.33 14.28
CA ALA A 162 20.82 1.26 15.04
C ALA A 162 20.86 -0.05 14.26
N ALA A 163 19.77 -0.42 13.57
CA ALA A 163 19.72 -1.60 12.73
C ALA A 163 20.74 -1.55 11.59
N VAL A 164 20.84 -0.42 10.88
CA VAL A 164 21.81 -0.21 9.81
C VAL A 164 23.25 -0.23 10.34
N ARG A 165 23.52 0.27 11.55
CA ARG A 165 24.86 0.14 12.17
C ARG A 165 25.22 -1.30 12.49
N LEU A 166 24.27 -2.12 12.91
CA LEU A 166 24.49 -3.53 13.24
C LEU A 166 24.59 -4.41 11.98
N HIS A 167 23.88 -4.04 10.92
CA HIS A 167 23.71 -4.81 9.69
C HIS A 167 23.90 -3.92 8.45
N PRO A 168 25.10 -3.34 8.24
CA PRO A 168 25.32 -2.34 7.20
C PRO A 168 25.21 -2.91 5.77
N ASP A 169 25.36 -4.23 5.62
CA ASP A 169 25.35 -5.01 4.39
C ASP A 169 23.95 -5.54 4.00
N ILE A 170 22.90 -5.21 4.77
CA ILE A 170 21.52 -5.58 4.43
C ILE A 170 20.87 -4.44 3.64
N ALA A 171 20.70 -4.65 2.34
CA ALA A 171 20.12 -3.67 1.42
C ALA A 171 18.71 -3.21 1.85
N GLU A 172 17.88 -4.12 2.37
CA GLU A 172 16.52 -3.83 2.81
C GLU A 172 16.48 -2.87 4.02
N LEU A 173 17.45 -2.93 4.92
CA LEU A 173 17.55 -2.00 6.06
C LEU A 173 17.96 -0.61 5.60
N GLN A 174 18.92 -0.51 4.67
CA GLN A 174 19.30 0.75 4.03
C GLN A 174 18.10 1.37 3.28
N ALA A 175 17.37 0.54 2.53
CA ALA A 175 16.17 0.94 1.80
C ALA A 175 15.07 1.47 2.72
N MET A 176 14.81 0.76 3.82
CA MET A 176 13.82 1.18 4.82
C MET A 176 14.21 2.49 5.50
N LEU A 177 15.47 2.66 5.91
CA LEU A 177 15.94 3.93 6.47
C LEU A 177 15.79 5.07 5.45
N GLY A 178 16.15 4.84 4.19
CA GLY A 178 15.94 5.79 3.10
C GLY A 178 14.47 6.17 2.92
N GLN A 179 13.56 5.18 2.93
CA GLN A 179 12.11 5.41 2.87
C GLN A 179 11.60 6.24 4.06
N THR A 180 12.07 5.96 5.28
CA THR A 180 11.73 6.75 6.48
C THR A 180 12.20 8.19 6.35
N LEU A 181 13.42 8.40 5.89
CA LEU A 181 14.00 9.74 5.67
C LEU A 181 13.19 10.53 4.62
N LEU A 182 12.74 9.88 3.54
CA LEU A 182 11.83 10.51 2.56
C LEU A 182 10.53 10.96 3.21
N ARG A 183 9.92 10.12 4.05
CA ARG A 183 8.69 10.47 4.77
C ARG A 183 8.87 11.61 5.76
N LEU A 184 10.08 11.83 6.24
CA LEU A 184 10.45 12.93 7.13
C LEU A 184 10.88 14.19 6.37
N GLY A 185 10.87 14.18 5.04
CA GLY A 185 11.36 15.30 4.21
C GLY A 185 12.88 15.46 4.19
N ARG A 186 13.63 14.50 4.74
CA ARG A 186 15.10 14.47 4.73
C ARG A 186 15.60 13.84 3.42
N HIS A 187 15.29 14.50 2.31
CA HIS A 187 15.42 13.93 0.97
C HIS A 187 16.86 13.63 0.55
N GLU A 188 17.83 14.52 0.85
CA GLU A 188 19.25 14.30 0.52
C GLU A 188 19.82 13.10 1.30
N ASP A 189 19.55 13.00 2.61
CA ASP A 189 19.95 11.82 3.41
C ASP A 189 19.31 10.53 2.88
N ALA A 190 18.05 10.60 2.44
CA ALA A 190 17.38 9.47 1.84
C ALA A 190 18.05 9.00 0.54
N ILE A 191 18.47 9.94 -0.33
CA ILE A 191 19.20 9.64 -1.56
C ILE A 191 20.46 8.82 -1.25
N GLU A 192 21.23 9.22 -0.23
CA GLU A 192 22.43 8.47 0.17
C GLU A 192 22.10 7.04 0.58
N ARG A 193 21.09 6.84 1.44
CA ARG A 193 20.73 5.51 1.95
C ARG A 193 20.15 4.62 0.85
N LEU A 194 19.34 5.18 -0.05
CA LEU A 194 18.77 4.46 -1.18
C LEU A 194 19.84 4.05 -2.20
N LYS A 195 20.83 4.93 -2.46
CA LYS A 195 22.01 4.58 -3.26
C LYS A 195 22.84 3.47 -2.61
N ALA A 196 23.04 3.52 -1.28
CA ALA A 196 23.73 2.45 -0.55
C ALA A 196 22.98 1.11 -0.67
N ALA A 197 21.66 1.11 -0.54
CA ALA A 197 20.83 -0.08 -0.74
C ALA A 197 21.04 -0.70 -2.15
N LEU A 198 21.03 0.14 -3.19
CA LEU A 198 21.23 -0.30 -4.57
C LEU A 198 22.67 -0.72 -4.88
N ALA A 199 23.66 -0.16 -4.18
CA ALA A 199 25.05 -0.61 -4.30
C ALA A 199 25.25 -2.02 -3.73
N ILE A 200 24.54 -2.36 -2.64
CA ILE A 200 24.56 -3.70 -2.04
C ILE A 200 23.77 -4.69 -2.90
N ASN A 201 22.55 -4.33 -3.30
CA ASN A 201 21.69 -5.16 -4.13
C ASN A 201 21.05 -4.33 -5.27
N PRO A 202 21.66 -4.31 -6.47
CA PRO A 202 21.14 -3.57 -7.61
C PRO A 202 19.77 -4.07 -8.12
N ALA A 203 19.40 -5.32 -7.80
CA ALA A 203 18.13 -5.92 -8.18
C ALA A 203 17.00 -5.63 -7.16
N LEU A 204 17.32 -4.98 -6.02
CA LEU A 204 16.30 -4.61 -5.05
C LEU A 204 15.39 -3.53 -5.65
N ALA A 205 14.16 -3.91 -5.96
CA ALA A 205 13.21 -3.07 -6.71
C ALA A 205 12.74 -1.80 -5.97
N PRO A 206 12.27 -1.84 -4.70
CA PRO A 206 11.65 -0.67 -4.06
C PRO A 206 12.54 0.59 -3.96
N PRO A 207 13.86 0.49 -3.68
CA PRO A 207 14.74 1.65 -3.64
C PRO A 207 14.75 2.50 -4.91
N LYS A 208 14.58 1.92 -6.10
CA LYS A 208 14.57 2.68 -7.36
C LYS A 208 13.40 3.67 -7.40
N GLY A 209 12.19 3.23 -7.08
CA GLY A 209 11.01 4.11 -7.02
C GLY A 209 11.14 5.18 -5.94
N HIS A 210 11.67 4.82 -4.76
CA HIS A 210 11.95 5.78 -3.69
C HIS A 210 13.00 6.82 -4.10
N LEU A 211 14.06 6.41 -4.79
CA LEU A 211 15.12 7.30 -5.25
C LEU A 211 14.60 8.25 -6.33
N LEU A 212 13.76 7.75 -7.25
CA LEU A 212 13.10 8.57 -8.26
C LEU A 212 12.25 9.68 -7.61
N ARG A 213 11.44 9.32 -6.60
CA ARG A 213 10.70 10.29 -5.79
C ARG A 213 11.64 11.27 -5.08
N ALA A 214 12.74 10.79 -4.49
CA ALA A 214 13.71 11.64 -3.79
C ALA A 214 14.29 12.73 -4.70
N TYR A 215 14.66 12.36 -5.93
CA TYR A 215 15.16 13.30 -6.94
C TYR A 215 14.09 14.31 -7.35
N ARG A 216 12.84 13.87 -7.53
CA ARG A 216 11.74 14.79 -7.83
C ARG A 216 11.49 15.79 -6.70
N GLU A 217 11.52 15.32 -5.45
CA GLU A 217 11.33 16.18 -4.26
C GLU A 217 12.48 17.18 -4.08
N THR A 218 13.67 16.91 -4.60
CA THR A 218 14.85 17.80 -4.56
C THR A 218 15.13 18.54 -5.86
N ALA A 219 14.31 18.35 -6.91
CA ALA A 219 14.53 18.88 -8.27
C ALA A 219 15.90 18.48 -8.89
N GLN A 220 16.39 17.27 -8.60
CA GLN A 220 17.58 16.68 -9.23
C GLN A 220 17.22 16.01 -10.57
N TRP A 221 16.84 16.82 -11.56
CA TRP A 221 16.21 16.35 -12.80
C TRP A 221 17.13 15.50 -13.70
N GLU A 222 18.46 15.69 -13.69
CA GLU A 222 19.35 14.86 -14.54
C GLU A 222 19.34 13.40 -14.09
N GLU A 223 19.56 13.18 -12.79
CA GLU A 223 19.53 11.86 -12.18
C GLU A 223 18.13 11.25 -12.22
N GLU A 224 17.10 12.08 -12.04
CA GLU A 224 15.70 11.66 -12.14
C GLU A 224 15.37 11.14 -13.54
N GLU A 225 15.65 11.90 -14.59
CA GLU A 225 15.36 11.54 -15.99
C GLU A 225 16.12 10.27 -16.41
N ALA A 226 17.39 10.15 -15.99
CA ALA A 226 18.19 8.96 -16.22
C ALA A 226 17.59 7.71 -15.54
N LEU A 227 17.20 7.83 -14.27
CA LEU A 227 16.60 6.73 -13.51
C LEU A 227 15.20 6.37 -14.03
N PHE A 228 14.39 7.36 -14.41
CA PHE A 228 13.09 7.12 -15.04
C PHE A 228 13.25 6.33 -16.34
N THR A 229 14.23 6.69 -17.17
CA THR A 229 14.53 5.98 -18.42
C THR A 229 14.92 4.52 -18.17
N ASP A 230 15.73 4.25 -17.14
CA ASP A 230 16.06 2.89 -16.71
C ASP A 230 14.82 2.12 -16.25
N ILE A 231 14.02 2.70 -15.34
CA ILE A 231 12.81 2.06 -14.83
C ILE A 231 11.86 1.71 -15.98
N ARG A 232 11.59 2.67 -16.87
CA ARG A 232 10.67 2.51 -17.99
C ARG A 232 11.12 1.40 -18.95
N ARG A 233 12.41 1.33 -19.28
CA ARG A 233 12.98 0.27 -20.14
C ARG A 233 12.72 -1.13 -19.57
N ASN A 234 12.85 -1.26 -18.25
CA ASN A 234 12.74 -2.55 -17.55
C ASN A 234 11.30 -2.93 -17.15
N LEU A 235 10.29 -2.07 -17.40
CA LEU A 235 8.88 -2.38 -17.09
C LEU A 235 8.34 -3.63 -17.81
N GLY A 236 8.88 -3.94 -18.99
CA GLY A 236 8.44 -5.07 -19.81
C GLY A 236 9.19 -6.39 -19.57
N GLU A 237 10.37 -6.34 -18.94
CA GLU A 237 11.25 -7.50 -18.77
C GLU A 237 11.00 -8.26 -17.46
N SER A 238 10.39 -7.59 -16.48
CA SER A 238 10.09 -8.19 -15.18
C SER A 238 8.86 -9.10 -15.27
N GLY A 239 9.09 -10.37 -15.64
CA GLY A 239 8.07 -11.42 -15.58
C GLY A 239 7.57 -11.73 -14.15
N ASP A 240 8.25 -11.22 -13.12
CA ASP A 240 7.85 -11.40 -11.73
C ASP A 240 6.96 -10.24 -11.23
N LYS A 241 5.65 -10.46 -11.27
CA LYS A 241 4.61 -9.55 -10.78
C LYS A 241 4.66 -9.28 -9.27
N ARG A 242 5.60 -9.88 -8.53
CA ARG A 242 5.76 -9.72 -7.07
C ARG A 242 6.69 -8.58 -6.65
N HIS A 243 7.36 -7.92 -7.59
CA HIS A 243 8.25 -6.80 -7.29
C HIS A 243 7.62 -5.46 -7.70
N LEU A 244 7.19 -4.66 -6.71
CA LEU A 244 6.72 -3.30 -6.95
C LEU A 244 7.91 -2.37 -7.16
N LEU A 245 8.16 -1.98 -8.40
CA LEU A 245 9.23 -1.04 -8.77
C LEU A 245 8.88 0.41 -8.40
N LEU A 246 7.65 0.83 -8.69
CA LEU A 246 7.16 2.18 -8.50
C LEU A 246 5.67 2.12 -8.15
N PRO A 247 5.22 2.75 -7.05
CA PRO A 247 3.79 2.88 -6.76
C PRO A 247 3.05 3.60 -7.89
N THR A 248 1.83 3.18 -8.20
CA THR A 248 0.99 3.75 -9.27
C THR A 248 0.76 5.24 -9.05
N GLN A 249 0.57 5.65 -7.79
CA GLN A 249 0.40 7.07 -7.45
C GLN A 249 1.66 7.90 -7.78
N ASP A 250 2.85 7.34 -7.56
CA ASP A 250 4.10 8.05 -7.89
C ASP A 250 4.32 8.06 -9.40
N ALA A 251 3.90 7.01 -10.13
CA ALA A 251 3.97 6.95 -11.59
C ALA A 251 3.20 8.08 -12.29
N LEU A 252 2.14 8.62 -11.68
CA LEU A 252 1.35 9.73 -12.24
C LEU A 252 2.13 11.05 -12.34
N PHE A 253 3.31 11.18 -11.72
CA PHE A 253 4.19 12.35 -11.87
C PHE A 253 5.16 12.25 -13.07
N TYR A 254 5.10 11.15 -13.83
CA TYR A 254 6.05 10.84 -14.90
C TYR A 254 5.32 10.57 -16.22
N PRO A 255 5.98 10.77 -17.37
CA PRO A 255 5.36 10.63 -18.70
C PRO A 255 5.25 9.17 -19.15
N PHE A 256 4.58 8.34 -18.34
CA PHE A 256 4.13 7.00 -18.74
C PHE A 256 2.88 7.09 -19.62
N THR A 257 2.75 6.17 -20.56
CA THR A 257 1.50 5.92 -21.28
C THR A 257 0.45 5.31 -20.37
N GLY A 258 -0.84 5.43 -20.73
CA GLY A 258 -1.92 4.80 -19.96
C GLY A 258 -1.76 3.28 -19.83
N GLU A 259 -1.23 2.60 -20.85
CA GLU A 259 -0.92 1.18 -20.80
C GLU A 259 0.20 0.86 -19.78
N GLU A 260 1.28 1.64 -19.76
CA GLU A 260 2.36 1.47 -18.79
C GLU A 260 1.87 1.68 -17.35
N VAL A 261 1.04 2.71 -17.11
CA VAL A 261 0.43 2.94 -15.80
C VAL A 261 -0.48 1.78 -15.39
N ARG A 262 -1.28 1.23 -16.31
CA ARG A 262 -2.12 0.04 -16.04
C ARG A 262 -1.28 -1.19 -15.65
N ARG A 263 -0.13 -1.39 -16.29
CA ARG A 263 0.79 -2.51 -15.95
C ARG A 263 1.39 -2.32 -14.56
N LEU A 264 1.82 -1.11 -14.23
CA LEU A 264 2.29 -0.74 -12.88
C LEU A 264 1.20 -0.98 -11.83
N ALA A 265 -0.04 -0.56 -12.13
CA ALA A 265 -1.18 -0.75 -11.25
C ALA A 265 -1.51 -2.24 -11.02
N ALA A 266 -1.44 -3.07 -12.05
CA ALA A 266 -1.63 -4.52 -11.92
C ALA A 266 -0.51 -5.20 -11.09
N ALA A 267 0.73 -4.72 -11.20
CA ALA A 267 1.84 -5.17 -10.37
C ALA A 267 1.63 -4.73 -8.91
N GLU A 268 1.19 -3.49 -8.67
CA GLU A 268 0.86 -3.00 -7.33
C GLU A 268 -0.32 -3.76 -6.70
N ALA A 269 -1.36 -4.08 -7.48
CA ALA A 269 -2.47 -4.91 -7.06
C ALA A 269 -1.96 -6.28 -6.56
N SER A 270 -1.09 -6.92 -7.35
CA SER A 270 -0.50 -8.23 -7.04
C SER A 270 0.45 -8.17 -5.83
N PHE A 271 1.17 -7.07 -5.67
CA PHE A 271 2.06 -6.84 -4.54
C PHE A 271 1.30 -6.59 -3.23
N ARG A 272 0.28 -5.73 -3.26
CA ARG A 272 -0.50 -5.35 -2.08
C ARG A 272 -1.50 -6.43 -1.65
N VAL A 273 -2.02 -7.20 -2.60
CA VAL A 273 -2.91 -8.32 -2.35
C VAL A 273 -2.30 -9.57 -3.00
N PRO A 274 -1.33 -10.21 -2.34
CA PRO A 274 -0.70 -11.41 -2.87
C PRO A 274 -1.69 -12.56 -2.93
N GLY A 275 -1.69 -13.27 -4.06
CA GLY A 275 -2.61 -14.38 -4.32
C GLY A 275 -4.01 -13.92 -4.77
N GLN A 276 -4.96 -14.85 -4.78
CA GLN A 276 -6.37 -14.56 -5.04
C GLN A 276 -7.16 -14.94 -3.78
N PRO A 277 -7.38 -13.98 -2.86
CA PRO A 277 -8.05 -14.30 -1.60
C PRO A 277 -9.46 -14.80 -1.88
N ARG A 278 -9.90 -15.82 -1.14
CA ARG A 278 -11.24 -16.39 -1.30
C ARG A 278 -12.29 -15.34 -0.94
N PRO A 279 -13.24 -15.02 -1.84
CA PRO A 279 -14.29 -14.06 -1.58
C PRO A 279 -15.09 -14.36 -0.31
N VAL A 280 -15.47 -13.31 0.42
CA VAL A 280 -16.47 -13.37 1.51
C VAL A 280 -17.90 -13.17 0.99
N LEU A 281 -18.04 -12.97 -0.33
CA LEU A 281 -19.28 -12.63 -1.00
C LEU A 281 -20.43 -13.55 -0.56
N ARG A 282 -21.53 -12.93 -0.14
CA ARG A 282 -22.82 -13.59 -0.01
C ARG A 282 -23.59 -13.36 -1.31
N PRO A 283 -24.12 -14.40 -1.97
CA PRO A 283 -25.04 -14.20 -3.08
C PRO A 283 -26.22 -13.34 -2.64
N GLN A 284 -26.48 -12.24 -3.34
CA GLN A 284 -27.68 -11.43 -3.14
C GLN A 284 -28.59 -11.51 -4.37
N ALA A 285 -29.90 -11.54 -4.13
CA ALA A 285 -30.90 -11.34 -5.17
C ALA A 285 -30.82 -9.89 -5.69
N LYS A 286 -31.33 -9.64 -6.91
CA LYS A 286 -31.52 -8.26 -7.39
C LYS A 286 -32.36 -7.49 -6.38
N ALA A 287 -31.79 -6.43 -5.81
CA ALA A 287 -32.48 -5.60 -4.83
C ALA A 287 -33.26 -4.48 -5.51
N PRO A 288 -34.55 -4.28 -5.18
CA PRO A 288 -35.23 -3.04 -5.53
C PRO A 288 -34.64 -1.87 -4.71
N PRO A 289 -34.79 -0.61 -5.17
CA PRO A 289 -34.40 0.55 -4.40
C PRO A 289 -35.06 0.60 -3.00
N PRO A 290 -34.43 1.22 -2.00
CA PRO A 290 -33.15 1.93 -2.11
C PRO A 290 -31.93 0.99 -2.10
N LEU A 291 -30.97 1.27 -2.98
CA LEU A 291 -29.69 0.57 -3.02
C LEU A 291 -28.79 1.03 -1.86
N LEU A 292 -28.34 0.10 -1.02
CA LEU A 292 -27.19 0.29 -0.13
C LEU A 292 -25.89 0.42 -0.95
N VAL A 293 -25.23 1.58 -0.86
CA VAL A 293 -23.96 1.87 -1.53
C VAL A 293 -22.91 2.16 -0.47
N GLY A 294 -21.87 1.34 -0.39
CA GLY A 294 -20.75 1.52 0.52
C GLY A 294 -19.64 2.34 -0.12
N TYR A 295 -19.14 3.35 0.57
CA TYR A 295 -17.95 4.12 0.17
C TYR A 295 -16.80 3.72 1.10
N LEU A 296 -15.74 3.12 0.57
CA LEU A 296 -14.57 2.69 1.33
C LEU A 296 -13.45 3.72 1.16
N SER A 297 -13.00 4.33 2.26
CA SER A 297 -11.97 5.36 2.19
C SER A 297 -11.16 5.49 3.48
N PRO A 298 -9.84 5.75 3.40
CA PRO A 298 -9.04 6.20 4.53
C PRO A 298 -9.18 7.70 4.82
N ASP A 299 -9.88 8.43 3.94
CA ASP A 299 -9.76 9.88 3.87
C ASP A 299 -10.96 10.63 4.45
N TYR A 300 -11.77 9.99 5.30
CA TYR A 300 -12.82 10.66 6.09
C TYR A 300 -12.19 11.52 7.20
N ARG A 301 -11.51 12.57 6.79
CA ARG A 301 -10.65 13.46 7.58
C ARG A 301 -10.38 14.74 6.78
N GLU A 302 -9.58 15.66 7.32
CA GLU A 302 -9.10 16.84 6.60
C GLU A 302 -8.19 16.40 5.42
N HIS A 303 -8.81 16.27 4.25
CA HIS A 303 -8.18 15.68 3.07
C HIS A 303 -8.85 16.14 1.78
N ALA A 304 -8.07 16.18 0.70
CA ALA A 304 -8.54 16.55 -0.64
C ALA A 304 -9.80 15.78 -1.07
N THR A 305 -9.88 14.48 -0.77
CA THR A 305 -11.05 13.64 -1.08
C THR A 305 -12.34 14.19 -0.48
N MET A 306 -12.32 14.69 0.76
CA MET A 306 -13.51 15.28 1.41
C MET A 306 -13.78 16.71 0.93
N HIS A 307 -12.72 17.45 0.58
CA HIS A 307 -12.89 18.75 -0.08
C HIS A 307 -13.56 18.64 -1.46
N LEU A 308 -13.41 17.51 -2.13
CA LEU A 308 -14.03 17.24 -3.43
C LEU A 308 -15.42 16.62 -3.29
N ALA A 309 -15.51 15.51 -2.55
CA ALA A 309 -16.69 14.63 -2.54
C ALA A 309 -17.42 14.61 -1.18
N GLY A 310 -17.00 15.40 -0.19
CA GLY A 310 -17.59 15.35 1.15
C GLY A 310 -19.08 15.68 1.18
N GLU A 311 -19.53 16.62 0.36
CA GLU A 311 -20.96 16.99 0.27
C GLU A 311 -21.80 15.96 -0.50
N LEU A 312 -21.20 14.98 -1.18
CA LEU A 312 -21.93 13.94 -1.92
C LEU A 312 -22.94 13.22 -1.04
N PHE A 313 -22.57 12.96 0.23
CA PHE A 313 -23.36 12.12 1.13
C PHE A 313 -24.72 12.73 1.42
N ARG A 314 -24.80 14.04 1.68
CA ARG A 314 -26.09 14.74 1.86
C ARG A 314 -26.92 14.86 0.58
N HIS A 315 -26.29 14.82 -0.60
CA HIS A 315 -26.97 15.02 -1.89
C HIS A 315 -27.54 13.73 -2.51
N HIS A 316 -27.29 12.55 -1.93
CA HIS A 316 -27.94 11.30 -2.35
C HIS A 316 -29.45 11.34 -2.11
N ASP A 317 -30.24 11.04 -3.15
CA ASP A 317 -31.66 10.73 -3.03
C ASP A 317 -31.86 9.43 -2.23
N ARG A 318 -32.32 9.59 -0.99
CA ARG A 318 -32.49 8.48 -0.03
C ARG A 318 -33.57 7.48 -0.38
N THR A 319 -34.47 7.82 -1.30
CA THR A 319 -35.47 6.89 -1.83
C THR A 319 -34.84 5.89 -2.81
N ARG A 320 -33.71 6.26 -3.41
CA ARG A 320 -32.99 5.45 -4.39
C ARG A 320 -31.69 4.87 -3.87
N ILE A 321 -30.97 5.60 -3.03
CA ILE A 321 -29.63 5.26 -2.56
C ILE A 321 -29.50 5.55 -1.06
N ARG A 322 -28.98 4.59 -0.29
CA ARG A 322 -28.56 4.78 1.10
C ARG A 322 -27.04 4.67 1.18
N PRO A 323 -26.31 5.80 1.25
CA PRO A 323 -24.85 5.79 1.28
C PRO A 323 -24.32 5.42 2.67
N ILE A 324 -23.42 4.45 2.76
CA ILE A 324 -22.74 4.05 4.00
C ILE A 324 -21.24 4.36 3.83
N ALA A 325 -20.65 5.08 4.78
CA ALA A 325 -19.23 5.41 4.81
C ALA A 325 -18.46 4.36 5.63
N TYR A 326 -17.48 3.70 5.01
CA TYR A 326 -16.60 2.71 5.62
C TYR A 326 -15.19 3.29 5.76
N SER A 327 -14.84 3.72 6.97
CA SER A 327 -13.53 4.33 7.25
C SER A 327 -12.47 3.27 7.54
N VAL A 328 -11.30 3.40 6.91
CA VAL A 328 -10.12 2.57 7.22
C VAL A 328 -8.91 3.39 7.65
N GLY A 329 -9.07 4.72 7.72
CA GLY A 329 -8.01 5.66 8.03
C GLY A 329 -8.15 6.29 9.41
N PRO A 330 -7.13 7.06 9.83
CA PRO A 330 -7.09 7.65 11.15
C PRO A 330 -8.26 8.63 11.37
N ASP A 331 -8.73 8.69 12.62
CA ASP A 331 -9.57 9.78 13.09
C ASP A 331 -8.68 10.97 13.44
N ASP A 332 -8.90 12.11 12.79
CA ASP A 332 -8.15 13.34 13.03
C ASP A 332 -8.95 14.38 13.83
N GLY A 333 -10.17 14.04 14.25
CA GLY A 333 -11.08 14.96 14.94
C GLY A 333 -11.56 16.14 14.07
N SER A 334 -11.38 16.08 12.74
CA SER A 334 -11.79 17.17 11.85
C SER A 334 -13.31 17.23 11.70
N GLY A 335 -13.81 18.45 11.43
CA GLY A 335 -15.22 18.67 11.10
C GLY A 335 -15.69 17.89 9.86
N TRP A 336 -14.79 17.50 8.96
CA TRP A 336 -15.15 16.63 7.83
C TRP A 336 -15.65 15.27 8.29
N ARG A 337 -14.94 14.62 9.22
CA ARG A 337 -15.33 13.29 9.71
C ARG A 337 -16.68 13.33 10.42
N GLU A 338 -16.91 14.37 11.21
CA GLU A 338 -18.19 14.62 11.89
C GLU A 338 -19.33 14.83 10.89
N ARG A 339 -19.11 15.66 9.86
CA ARG A 339 -20.10 15.89 8.79
C ARG A 339 -20.47 14.59 8.08
N ILE A 340 -19.49 13.77 7.67
CA ILE A 340 -19.80 12.51 6.98
C ILE A 340 -20.54 11.54 7.91
N ARG A 341 -20.20 11.51 9.20
CA ARG A 341 -20.94 10.71 10.19
C ARG A 341 -22.41 11.14 10.28
N ALA A 342 -22.69 12.44 10.25
CA ALA A 342 -24.04 12.98 10.32
C ALA A 342 -24.81 12.85 9.00
N GLU A 343 -24.13 13.04 7.87
CA GLU A 343 -24.74 13.13 6.55
C GLU A 343 -24.82 11.79 5.83
N SER A 344 -24.11 10.74 6.24
CA SER A 344 -24.26 9.39 5.66
C SER A 344 -25.46 8.64 6.25
N ASN A 345 -25.94 7.58 5.59
CA ASN A 345 -26.94 6.67 6.17
C ASN A 345 -26.34 5.84 7.31
N GLY A 346 -25.02 5.66 7.30
CA GLY A 346 -24.27 5.00 8.35
C GLY A 346 -22.78 5.24 8.17
N PHE A 347 -22.08 5.32 9.29
CA PHE A 347 -20.63 5.47 9.34
C PHE A 347 -20.06 4.30 10.15
N VAL A 348 -19.16 3.53 9.53
CA VAL A 348 -18.56 2.33 10.12
C VAL A 348 -17.05 2.48 10.10
N ASP A 349 -16.44 2.50 11.28
CA ASP A 349 -14.99 2.47 11.42
C ASP A 349 -14.49 1.02 11.37
N LEU A 350 -13.68 0.72 10.36
CA LEU A 350 -13.07 -0.59 10.11
C LEU A 350 -11.56 -0.60 10.42
N SER A 351 -11.01 0.51 10.90
CA SER A 351 -9.55 0.68 11.08
C SER A 351 -8.91 -0.36 12.00
N SER A 352 -9.65 -0.85 13.00
CA SER A 352 -9.19 -1.87 13.96
C SER A 352 -9.40 -3.32 13.52
N LEU A 353 -10.14 -3.56 12.44
CA LEU A 353 -10.46 -4.91 11.96
C LEU A 353 -9.41 -5.40 10.96
N SER A 354 -9.15 -6.70 10.88
CA SER A 354 -8.40 -7.30 9.75
C SER A 354 -9.15 -7.11 8.43
N ASP A 355 -8.47 -7.24 7.28
CA ASP A 355 -9.12 -7.05 5.96
C ASP A 355 -10.31 -8.01 5.80
N ARG A 356 -10.16 -9.25 6.27
CA ARG A 356 -11.24 -10.25 6.25
C ARG A 356 -12.39 -9.93 7.18
N ALA A 357 -12.13 -9.50 8.41
CA ALA A 357 -13.19 -9.10 9.32
C ALA A 357 -13.94 -7.86 8.81
N ALA A 358 -13.21 -6.89 8.25
CA ALA A 358 -13.77 -5.71 7.61
C ALA A 358 -14.65 -6.07 6.40
N ALA A 359 -14.16 -6.94 5.51
CA ALA A 359 -14.94 -7.42 4.37
C ALA A 359 -16.18 -8.21 4.81
N ALA A 360 -16.06 -9.10 5.81
CA ALA A 360 -17.18 -9.85 6.36
C ALA A 360 -18.24 -8.93 6.97
N ARG A 361 -17.83 -7.83 7.62
CA ARG A 361 -18.73 -6.79 8.13
C ARG A 361 -19.49 -6.11 6.98
N ILE A 362 -18.79 -5.65 5.94
CA ILE A 362 -19.42 -5.03 4.76
C ILE A 362 -20.42 -6.00 4.10
N ALA A 363 -20.06 -7.27 3.97
CA ALA A 363 -20.93 -8.30 3.41
C ALA A 363 -22.16 -8.59 4.30
N ALA A 364 -22.01 -8.50 5.64
CA ALA A 364 -23.12 -8.66 6.59
C ALA A 364 -24.09 -7.47 6.55
N ASP A 365 -23.59 -6.26 6.29
CA ASP A 365 -24.42 -5.06 6.09
C ASP A 365 -25.23 -5.12 4.77
N GLY A 366 -24.90 -6.05 3.87
CA GLY A 366 -25.67 -6.30 2.65
C GLY A 366 -25.48 -5.26 1.55
N ILE A 367 -24.28 -4.67 1.47
CA ILE A 367 -23.93 -3.66 0.45
C ILE A 367 -24.10 -4.20 -0.98
N HIS A 368 -24.86 -3.48 -1.81
CA HIS A 368 -25.07 -3.85 -3.21
C HIS A 368 -23.94 -3.36 -4.12
N ILE A 369 -23.43 -2.16 -3.86
CA ILE A 369 -22.34 -1.53 -4.62
C ILE A 369 -21.29 -1.02 -3.64
N LEU A 370 -20.05 -1.49 -3.79
CA LEU A 370 -18.91 -0.93 -3.06
C LEU A 370 -18.13 0.02 -3.98
N ILE A 371 -17.93 1.25 -3.55
CA ILE A 371 -17.08 2.26 -4.19
C ILE A 371 -15.79 2.34 -3.39
N ASP A 372 -14.67 1.90 -3.97
CA ASP A 372 -13.34 2.12 -3.39
C ASP A 372 -12.85 3.51 -3.82
N MET A 373 -12.70 4.40 -2.83
CA MET A 373 -12.30 5.78 -3.07
C MET A 373 -10.80 6.02 -3.04
N SER A 374 -9.99 4.97 -2.90
CA SER A 374 -8.57 5.10 -2.54
C SER A 374 -7.66 4.13 -3.25
N VAL A 375 -8.07 2.86 -3.41
CA VAL A 375 -7.37 1.77 -4.07
C VAL A 375 -5.94 1.57 -3.55
N PHE A 376 -4.97 2.36 -4.04
CA PHE A 376 -3.55 2.29 -3.69
C PHE A 376 -3.00 3.57 -3.04
N THR A 377 -3.84 4.56 -2.74
CA THR A 377 -3.36 5.75 -2.02
C THR A 377 -2.91 5.40 -0.59
N ARG A 378 -2.32 6.39 0.09
CA ARG A 378 -1.86 6.23 1.48
C ARG A 378 -3.01 5.78 2.39
N HIS A 379 -2.72 4.80 3.25
CA HIS A 379 -3.70 4.16 4.16
C HIS A 379 -4.81 3.33 3.49
N ALA A 380 -4.83 3.22 2.17
CA ALA A 380 -5.78 2.36 1.48
C ALA A 380 -5.58 0.88 1.87
N ARG A 381 -6.68 0.14 1.95
CA ARG A 381 -6.72 -1.29 2.31
C ARG A 381 -7.35 -2.13 1.20
N PRO A 382 -6.67 -2.29 0.05
CA PRO A 382 -7.24 -2.94 -1.13
C PRO A 382 -7.61 -4.42 -0.90
N GLY A 383 -7.04 -5.08 0.11
CA GLY A 383 -7.40 -6.45 0.47
C GLY A 383 -8.86 -6.61 0.90
N ILE A 384 -9.49 -5.55 1.44
CA ILE A 384 -10.92 -5.55 1.77
C ILE A 384 -11.76 -5.71 0.50
N ALA A 385 -11.52 -4.89 -0.53
CA ALA A 385 -12.23 -4.98 -1.80
C ALA A 385 -11.87 -6.28 -2.56
N ALA A 386 -10.64 -6.77 -2.44
CA ALA A 386 -10.21 -8.03 -3.06
C ALA A 386 -10.95 -9.25 -2.54
N LEU A 387 -11.43 -9.21 -1.30
CA LEU A 387 -12.32 -10.23 -0.72
C LEU A 387 -13.76 -10.15 -1.23
N ARG A 388 -14.06 -9.20 -2.13
CA ARG A 388 -15.34 -9.03 -2.80
C ARG A 388 -16.56 -9.05 -1.86
N PRO A 389 -16.65 -8.14 -0.87
CA PRO A 389 -17.78 -8.10 0.06
C PRO A 389 -19.09 -7.61 -0.57
N ALA A 390 -19.04 -7.01 -1.76
CA ALA A 390 -20.22 -6.60 -2.54
C ALA A 390 -20.20 -7.25 -3.94
N PRO A 391 -21.38 -7.50 -4.55
CA PRO A 391 -21.46 -8.12 -5.86
C PRO A 391 -20.94 -7.20 -6.98
N VAL A 392 -21.13 -5.88 -6.86
CA VAL A 392 -20.61 -4.87 -7.78
C VAL A 392 -19.61 -3.98 -7.04
N GLN A 393 -18.43 -3.80 -7.61
CA GLN A 393 -17.40 -2.94 -7.05
C GLN A 393 -16.86 -1.98 -8.10
N ALA A 394 -16.70 -0.71 -7.74
CA ALA A 394 -16.15 0.30 -8.63
C ALA A 394 -15.06 1.12 -7.93
N VAL A 395 -14.08 1.60 -8.70
CA VAL A 395 -13.15 2.63 -8.26
C VAL A 395 -13.70 4.01 -8.59
N TRP A 396 -13.56 4.94 -7.66
CA TRP A 396 -13.82 6.34 -7.95
C TRP A 396 -13.01 7.33 -7.10
N LEU A 397 -12.55 8.36 -7.81
CA LEU A 397 -11.84 9.57 -7.41
C LEU A 397 -10.38 9.43 -6.97
N GLY A 398 -10.05 8.59 -5.97
CA GLY A 398 -8.72 8.64 -5.34
C GLY A 398 -7.52 8.31 -6.25
N LEU A 399 -7.76 7.63 -7.38
CA LEU A 399 -6.74 7.29 -8.38
C LEU A 399 -7.24 7.70 -9.76
N ALA A 400 -6.55 8.65 -10.41
CA ALA A 400 -6.87 9.14 -11.76
C ALA A 400 -6.27 8.25 -12.86
N ALA A 401 -6.34 6.93 -12.67
CA ALA A 401 -5.84 5.91 -13.59
C ALA A 401 -6.54 4.58 -13.31
N SER A 402 -6.34 3.60 -14.19
CA SER A 402 -6.78 2.22 -13.94
C SER A 402 -6.12 1.66 -12.69
N SER A 403 -6.88 0.91 -11.89
CA SER A 403 -6.34 0.16 -10.76
C SER A 403 -5.57 -1.09 -11.18
N GLY A 404 -5.78 -1.61 -12.40
CA GLY A 404 -5.25 -2.91 -12.80
C GLY A 404 -5.73 -4.08 -11.91
N ALA A 405 -6.66 -3.83 -10.98
CA ALA A 405 -7.03 -4.76 -9.94
C ALA A 405 -8.18 -5.66 -10.42
N PRO A 406 -8.02 -7.00 -10.38
CA PRO A 406 -9.01 -7.93 -10.94
C PRO A 406 -10.32 -8.01 -10.14
N TRP A 407 -10.40 -7.35 -8.97
CA TRP A 407 -11.58 -7.33 -8.11
C TRP A 407 -12.43 -6.06 -8.25
N LEU A 408 -12.01 -5.08 -9.06
CA LEU A 408 -12.79 -3.87 -9.35
C LEU A 408 -13.43 -4.02 -10.74
N ASP A 409 -14.76 -3.95 -10.79
CA ASP A 409 -15.52 -4.24 -12.01
C ASP A 409 -15.64 -3.00 -12.91
N TYR A 410 -15.78 -1.83 -12.28
CA TYR A 410 -16.01 -0.56 -12.97
C TYR A 410 -15.07 0.55 -12.51
N ALA A 411 -14.80 1.51 -13.38
CA ALA A 411 -14.17 2.78 -13.04
C ALA A 411 -15.15 3.92 -13.41
N ILE A 412 -15.43 4.79 -12.44
CA ILE A 412 -16.25 5.99 -12.67
C ILE A 412 -15.33 7.11 -13.14
N VAL A 413 -15.48 7.50 -14.41
CA VAL A 413 -14.63 8.44 -15.14
C VAL A 413 -15.50 9.39 -15.98
N ASP A 414 -14.88 10.18 -16.86
CA ASP A 414 -15.59 11.02 -17.84
C ASP A 414 -14.82 11.06 -19.19
N PRO A 415 -15.45 11.53 -20.27
CA PRO A 415 -14.84 11.56 -21.60
C PRO A 415 -13.65 12.52 -21.78
N ILE A 416 -13.46 13.50 -20.88
CA ILE A 416 -12.33 14.43 -20.90
C ILE A 416 -11.11 13.77 -20.25
N LEU A 417 -11.30 13.14 -19.09
CA LEU A 417 -10.27 12.38 -18.40
C LEU A 417 -9.83 11.17 -19.22
N VAL A 418 -10.81 10.43 -19.78
CA VAL A 418 -10.57 9.22 -20.56
C VAL A 418 -11.26 9.34 -21.92
N PRO A 419 -10.61 9.96 -22.92
CA PRO A 419 -11.16 10.03 -24.27
C PRO A 419 -11.29 8.63 -24.90
N PRO A 420 -12.12 8.45 -25.95
CA PRO A 420 -12.40 7.16 -26.56
C PRO A 420 -11.17 6.30 -26.89
N ASP A 421 -10.12 6.92 -27.43
CA ASP A 421 -8.88 6.24 -27.81
C ASP A 421 -8.10 5.68 -26.62
N HIS A 422 -8.39 6.17 -25.41
CA HIS A 422 -7.74 5.75 -24.17
C HIS A 422 -8.55 4.71 -23.38
N HIS A 423 -9.74 4.32 -23.84
CA HIS A 423 -10.56 3.32 -23.15
C HIS A 423 -9.82 1.99 -22.92
N GLY A 424 -8.94 1.59 -23.85
CA GLY A 424 -8.13 0.37 -23.73
C GLY A 424 -7.09 0.39 -22.61
N HIS A 425 -6.78 1.58 -22.07
CA HIS A 425 -5.83 1.74 -20.97
C HIS A 425 -6.42 1.37 -19.59
N PHE A 426 -7.70 0.99 -19.52
CA PHE A 426 -8.34 0.55 -18.28
C PHE A 426 -8.60 -0.95 -18.27
N SER A 427 -8.40 -1.58 -17.10
CA SER A 427 -8.84 -2.96 -16.85
C SER A 427 -10.33 -3.06 -16.52
N GLU A 428 -10.86 -2.01 -15.90
CA GLU A 428 -12.24 -1.90 -15.47
C GLU A 428 -13.15 -1.50 -16.63
N LYS A 429 -14.44 -1.82 -16.53
CA LYS A 429 -15.44 -1.26 -17.43
C LYS A 429 -15.70 0.20 -17.08
N LEU A 430 -15.68 1.07 -18.07
CA LEU A 430 -15.85 2.50 -17.83
C LEU A 430 -17.33 2.87 -17.64
N ILE A 431 -17.60 3.62 -16.58
CA ILE A 431 -18.83 4.38 -16.38
C ILE A 431 -18.47 5.84 -16.66
N LEU A 432 -18.92 6.35 -17.81
CA LEU A 432 -18.68 7.73 -18.23
C LEU A 432 -19.77 8.63 -17.66
N LEU A 433 -19.41 9.50 -16.72
CA LEU A 433 -20.29 10.57 -16.26
C LEU A 433 -20.45 11.62 -17.38
N PRO A 434 -21.62 12.26 -17.48
CA PRO A 434 -21.95 13.13 -18.62
C PRO A 434 -21.10 14.42 -18.67
N ASP A 435 -20.69 14.94 -17.51
CA ASP A 435 -19.97 16.22 -17.41
C ASP A 435 -18.52 15.99 -16.97
N THR A 436 -18.32 15.60 -15.71
CA THR A 436 -17.00 15.32 -15.14
C THR A 436 -17.06 14.23 -14.08
N TYR A 437 -15.98 13.48 -13.94
CA TYR A 437 -15.80 12.47 -12.91
C TYR A 437 -15.55 13.08 -11.53
N GLN A 438 -14.99 14.29 -11.50
CA GLN A 438 -14.56 14.96 -10.29
C GLN A 438 -15.74 15.66 -9.63
N ALA A 439 -16.16 15.15 -8.47
CA ALA A 439 -17.05 15.91 -7.59
C ALA A 439 -16.31 17.14 -7.07
N ASN A 440 -17.03 18.25 -6.92
CA ASN A 440 -16.57 19.43 -6.23
C ASN A 440 -17.68 19.90 -5.29
N GLN A 441 -17.28 20.60 -4.23
CA GLN A 441 -18.22 21.34 -3.39
C GLN A 441 -18.94 22.41 -4.20
N ALA A 442 -20.11 22.82 -3.69
CA ALA A 442 -20.74 24.03 -4.17
C ALA A 442 -19.74 25.20 -4.05
N TRP A 443 -19.52 25.89 -5.17
CA TRP A 443 -18.62 27.05 -5.19
C TRP A 443 -19.21 28.16 -4.33
N HIS A 444 -18.38 28.73 -3.46
CA HIS A 444 -18.69 29.91 -2.67
C HIS A 444 -17.64 30.99 -2.98
N PRO A 445 -18.05 32.25 -3.24
CA PRO A 445 -17.10 33.33 -3.40
C PRO A 445 -16.18 33.42 -2.16
N PRO A 446 -14.85 33.47 -2.34
CA PRO A 446 -13.96 33.74 -1.21
C PRO A 446 -14.25 35.14 -0.63
N GLY A 447 -13.86 35.35 0.62
CA GLY A 447 -13.85 36.69 1.22
C GLY A 447 -12.90 37.65 0.48
N PRO A 448 -12.84 38.93 0.89
CA PRO A 448 -11.92 39.90 0.29
C PRO A 448 -10.49 39.36 0.32
N PRO A 449 -9.75 39.39 -0.81
CA PRO A 449 -8.37 38.91 -0.85
C PRO A 449 -7.48 39.81 0.02
N PRO A 450 -6.38 39.27 0.57
CA PRO A 450 -5.37 40.10 1.24
C PRO A 450 -4.66 41.03 0.22
N ASP A 451 -4.09 42.13 0.72
CA ASP A 451 -3.32 43.07 -0.09
C ASP A 451 -2.08 42.38 -0.69
N ARG A 452 -1.75 42.65 -1.96
CA ARG A 452 -0.63 41.98 -2.67
C ARG A 452 0.70 42.22 -1.97
N ALA A 453 0.93 43.44 -1.47
CA ALA A 453 2.14 43.78 -0.73
C ALA A 453 2.37 42.87 0.49
N THR A 454 1.31 42.41 1.17
CA THR A 454 1.42 41.50 2.33
C THR A 454 1.86 40.09 1.93
N LEU A 455 1.67 39.73 0.66
CA LEU A 455 2.08 38.46 0.07
C LEU A 455 3.44 38.54 -0.64
N GLY A 456 4.13 39.69 -0.55
CA GLY A 456 5.37 39.93 -1.28
C GLY A 456 5.18 40.11 -2.79
N LEU A 457 3.95 40.42 -3.23
CA LEU A 457 3.61 40.64 -4.63
C LEU A 457 3.54 42.13 -4.94
N SER A 458 4.05 42.52 -6.12
CA SER A 458 3.91 43.87 -6.65
C SER A 458 2.46 44.15 -7.08
N GLU A 459 2.00 45.37 -6.83
CA GLU A 459 0.70 45.84 -7.32
C GLU A 459 0.65 45.96 -8.85
N GLN A 460 1.81 46.17 -9.50
CA GLN A 460 1.90 46.43 -10.94
C GLN A 460 2.23 45.19 -11.77
N SER A 461 2.77 44.14 -11.15
CA SER A 461 3.21 42.94 -11.86
C SER A 461 2.04 42.03 -12.26
N LEU A 462 2.18 41.38 -13.42
CA LEU A 462 1.36 40.23 -13.75
C LEU A 462 1.77 39.05 -12.88
N VAL A 463 0.84 38.48 -12.12
CA VAL A 463 1.09 37.32 -11.26
C VAL A 463 0.68 36.06 -12.01
N LEU A 464 1.68 35.31 -12.49
CA LEU A 464 1.50 33.93 -12.93
C LEU A 464 1.51 33.06 -11.66
N CYS A 465 0.58 32.12 -11.50
CA CYS A 465 0.54 31.30 -10.28
C CYS A 465 0.35 29.80 -10.56
N SER A 466 0.94 28.99 -9.68
CA SER A 466 0.67 27.55 -9.60
C SER A 466 0.79 27.10 -8.16
N PHE A 467 -0.35 26.89 -7.50
CA PHE A 467 -0.42 26.37 -6.14
C PHE A 467 -0.41 24.83 -6.06
N ASN A 468 0.24 24.20 -7.03
CA ASN A 468 0.52 22.78 -6.98
C ASN A 468 1.78 22.52 -6.15
N GLY A 469 1.82 21.39 -5.44
CA GLY A 469 3.07 20.92 -4.84
C GLY A 469 4.15 20.75 -5.93
N HIS A 470 5.36 21.23 -5.65
CA HIS A 470 6.46 21.33 -6.63
C HIS A 470 6.84 20.01 -7.27
N ARG A 471 6.62 18.87 -6.60
CA ARG A 471 6.84 17.53 -7.18
C ARG A 471 6.03 17.24 -8.46
N LYS A 472 4.99 18.02 -8.78
CA LYS A 472 4.28 17.96 -10.07
C LYS A 472 5.02 18.66 -11.21
N LEU A 473 6.03 19.46 -10.88
CA LEU A 473 6.82 20.24 -11.82
C LEU A 473 7.99 19.40 -12.30
N ASP A 474 8.02 19.13 -13.60
CA ASP A 474 9.19 18.56 -14.28
C ASP A 474 10.05 19.68 -14.91
N ARG A 475 11.23 19.30 -15.38
CA ARG A 475 12.16 20.20 -16.07
C ARG A 475 11.50 20.92 -17.23
N ALA A 476 10.80 20.18 -18.09
CA ALA A 476 10.21 20.73 -19.31
C ALA A 476 9.16 21.82 -19.02
N SER A 477 8.29 21.58 -18.03
CA SER A 477 7.25 22.52 -17.62
C SER A 477 7.86 23.78 -16.99
N PHE A 478 8.86 23.63 -16.11
CA PHE A 478 9.51 24.80 -15.51
C PHE A 478 10.27 25.62 -16.55
N SER A 479 11.03 24.98 -17.44
CA SER A 479 11.71 25.66 -18.55
C SER A 479 10.72 26.39 -19.46
N LEU A 480 9.52 25.83 -19.70
CA LEU A 480 8.46 26.54 -20.42
C LEU A 480 8.00 27.78 -19.67
N TRP A 481 7.78 27.69 -18.35
CA TRP A 481 7.39 28.85 -17.54
C TRP A 481 8.45 29.95 -17.53
N LEU A 482 9.73 29.59 -17.41
CA LEU A 482 10.83 30.56 -17.50
C LEU A 482 10.88 31.24 -18.88
N ARG A 483 10.61 30.52 -19.97
CA ARG A 483 10.49 31.13 -21.32
C ARG A 483 9.31 32.09 -21.44
N ILE A 484 8.19 31.83 -20.76
CA ILE A 484 7.05 32.76 -20.69
C ILE A 484 7.47 34.02 -19.92
N MET A 485 8.10 33.85 -18.76
CA MET A 485 8.60 34.97 -17.94
C MET A 485 9.63 35.83 -18.68
N GLY A 486 10.48 35.23 -19.51
CA GLY A 486 11.43 35.96 -20.36
C GLY A 486 10.74 36.84 -21.42
N GLN A 487 9.53 36.48 -21.85
CA GLN A 487 8.73 37.25 -22.80
C GLN A 487 7.79 38.27 -22.13
N VAL A 488 7.63 38.19 -20.81
CA VAL A 488 6.79 39.10 -20.02
C VAL A 488 7.63 39.71 -18.90
N PRO A 489 8.41 40.78 -19.16
CA PRO A 489 9.42 41.28 -18.23
C PRO A 489 8.90 41.62 -16.83
N ASP A 490 7.69 42.16 -16.73
CA ASP A 490 7.09 42.59 -15.46
C ASP A 490 6.28 41.49 -14.74
N SER A 491 6.34 40.24 -15.22
CA SER A 491 5.65 39.13 -14.57
C SER A 491 6.44 38.53 -13.40
N VAL A 492 5.73 38.05 -12.40
CA VAL A 492 6.26 37.19 -11.34
C VAL A 492 5.59 35.82 -11.40
N LEU A 493 6.29 34.79 -10.90
CA LEU A 493 5.75 33.44 -10.78
C LEU A 493 5.56 33.10 -9.30
N TRP A 494 4.32 32.92 -8.87
CA TRP A 494 3.91 32.65 -7.50
C TRP A 494 3.58 31.17 -7.30
N GLN A 495 4.33 30.48 -6.45
CA GLN A 495 4.24 29.04 -6.24
C GLN A 495 4.21 28.70 -4.76
N LEU A 496 3.66 27.54 -4.39
CA LEU A 496 3.87 27.00 -3.04
C LEU A 496 5.36 26.78 -2.80
N ALA A 497 5.86 27.15 -1.62
CA ALA A 497 7.25 26.95 -1.26
C ALA A 497 7.64 25.44 -1.32
N PRO A 498 8.63 25.07 -2.15
CA PRO A 498 9.19 23.73 -2.13
C PRO A 498 10.15 23.56 -0.93
N PRO A 499 10.57 22.32 -0.62
CA PRO A 499 11.69 22.08 0.29
C PRO A 499 12.94 22.86 -0.15
N GLU A 500 13.75 23.31 0.81
CA GLU A 500 14.90 24.19 0.56
C GLU A 500 15.86 23.68 -0.52
N ALA A 501 16.13 22.37 -0.56
CA ALA A 501 16.97 21.77 -1.60
C ALA A 501 16.41 22.00 -3.01
N ALA A 502 15.10 21.79 -3.21
CA ALA A 502 14.45 22.04 -4.48
C ALA A 502 14.35 23.55 -4.78
N LYS A 503 14.06 24.38 -3.78
CA LYS A 503 14.05 25.85 -3.92
C LYS A 503 15.38 26.36 -4.49
N LEU A 504 16.50 25.93 -3.90
CA LEU A 504 17.84 26.32 -4.34
C LEU A 504 18.11 25.91 -5.79
N ARG A 505 17.69 24.71 -6.20
CA ARG A 505 17.88 24.24 -7.58
C ARG A 505 16.98 24.97 -8.56
N LEU A 506 15.71 25.15 -8.25
CA LEU A 506 14.76 25.91 -9.09
C LEU A 506 15.21 27.36 -9.28
N THR A 507 15.72 28.00 -8.24
CA THR A 507 16.32 29.34 -8.33
C THR A 507 17.52 29.36 -9.28
N ARG A 508 18.45 28.41 -9.14
CA ARG A 508 19.62 28.31 -10.05
C ARG A 508 19.22 28.07 -11.50
N GLU A 509 18.18 27.28 -11.74
CA GLU A 509 17.65 27.06 -13.09
C GLU A 509 17.04 28.34 -13.69
N ALA A 510 16.40 29.17 -12.88
CA ALA A 510 15.94 30.48 -13.32
C ALA A 510 17.09 31.43 -13.66
N GLU A 511 18.14 31.49 -12.84
CA GLU A 511 19.36 32.27 -13.12
C GLU A 511 20.01 31.83 -14.43
N ARG A 512 20.15 30.51 -14.64
CA ARG A 512 20.67 29.93 -15.89
C ARG A 512 19.84 30.29 -17.11
N ALA A 513 18.53 30.45 -16.94
CA ALA A 513 17.62 30.89 -18.00
C ALA A 513 17.58 32.42 -18.18
N GLY A 514 18.37 33.19 -17.43
CA GLY A 514 18.39 34.65 -17.49
C GLY A 514 17.18 35.32 -16.84
N ILE A 515 16.49 34.61 -15.94
CA ILE A 515 15.36 35.14 -15.16
C ILE A 515 15.87 35.52 -13.78
N ASP A 516 15.62 36.77 -13.36
CA ASP A 516 15.92 37.24 -12.01
C ASP A 516 15.20 36.37 -10.96
N PRO A 517 15.93 35.70 -10.05
CA PRO A 517 15.37 34.94 -8.95
C PRO A 517 14.32 35.65 -8.12
N ALA A 518 14.41 36.98 -7.98
CA ALA A 518 13.44 37.78 -7.24
C ALA A 518 12.03 37.73 -7.86
N ARG A 519 11.92 37.29 -9.12
CA ARG A 519 10.64 37.09 -9.82
C ARG A 519 9.97 35.76 -9.47
N LEU A 520 10.63 34.87 -8.73
CA LEU A 520 10.04 33.64 -8.18
C LEU A 520 9.58 33.91 -6.74
N ILE A 521 8.26 33.93 -6.53
CA ILE A 521 7.65 34.20 -5.23
C ILE A 521 7.16 32.87 -4.64
N TRP A 522 7.60 32.57 -3.42
CA TRP A 522 7.30 31.32 -2.72
C TRP A 522 6.32 31.59 -1.57
N ALA A 523 5.13 30.98 -1.66
CA ALA A 523 4.02 31.09 -0.72
C ALA A 523 4.12 30.11 0.46
#